data_AF-A0A937A8W2-F1
#
_entry.id   AF-A0A937A8W2-F1
#
_cell.length_a   1.000
_cell.length_b   1.000
_cell.length_c   1.000
_cell.angle_alpha   90.00
_cell.angle_beta   90.00
_cell.angle_gamma   90.00
#
_symmetry.space_group_name_H-M   'P 1'
#
loop_
_entity.id
_entity.type
_entity.pdbx_description
1 polymer ?
#
loop_
_entity_poly.entity_id
_entity_poly.type
_entity_poly.pdbx_seq_one_letter_code
_entity_poly.pdbx_strand_id
1 'polypeptide(L)'
;MMPRAHLAALCLTLLGGTACARDFSAPPGLASLLERADAALAAGESLGAQAAYEQAAALQHAARIEVGWVRARMQAGGYRQAVAFAAHAAGAHPEEAHGALLYAHLLNAGGQTQAAHSVLSRARERLPGEPLLQAPLSSCPSHRSGVPDELQLPSLGEPLPPGLVVAGSALLLDDGQHALVPLAMADEQTPLWVRNGLGRTQAARMVSRDVAAGTAVLALAAPLDTPATLSRAPREAFPGSPAFVTGYAASAHAKPAWPQLCAGFLGTPPPDGGPRPLGIAIEAGSVGAPVFDSAGRLIGLVGPIGPTGTPTLLSARNVTSIPTSNDTSPRPLDEVYERSLRSSLQLIRRPLAMRTNETQAPPR
;
A
#
# COMPACT_ATOMS: atom_id res chain seq x y z
N MET A 1 49.83 -7.28 -40.79
CA MET A 1 50.39 -5.94 -40.55
C MET A 1 49.76 -4.96 -41.55
N MET A 2 49.11 -3.91 -41.02
CA MET A 2 48.78 -2.63 -41.68
C MET A 2 47.63 -2.62 -42.73
N PRO A 3 46.92 -1.48 -42.89
CA PRO A 3 45.49 -1.39 -42.57
C PRO A 3 44.63 -0.84 -43.72
N ARG A 4 43.30 -0.82 -43.55
CA ARG A 4 42.40 0.02 -44.37
C ARG A 4 41.36 0.72 -43.51
N ALA A 5 41.52 2.03 -43.41
CA ALA A 5 40.47 2.97 -43.06
C ALA A 5 39.60 3.24 -44.30
N HIS A 6 38.28 3.40 -44.13
CA HIS A 6 37.48 4.37 -44.88
C HIS A 6 36.15 4.67 -44.16
N LEU A 7 35.85 5.97 -44.12
CA LEU A 7 34.62 6.61 -43.69
C LEU A 7 33.37 6.04 -44.39
N ALA A 8 32.26 6.00 -43.66
CA ALA A 8 30.93 6.26 -44.21
C ALA A 8 30.10 7.07 -43.20
N ALA A 9 29.90 8.34 -43.53
CA ALA A 9 28.89 9.20 -42.94
C ALA A 9 27.55 8.90 -43.63
N LEU A 10 26.45 8.76 -42.86
CA LEU A 10 25.12 9.03 -43.40
C LEU A 10 24.10 9.37 -42.31
N CYS A 11 23.55 10.57 -42.47
CA CYS A 11 22.34 11.18 -41.93
C CYS A 11 21.38 10.31 -41.09
N LEU A 12 21.14 10.74 -39.84
CA LEU A 12 19.80 10.67 -39.27
C LEU A 12 19.39 12.07 -38.80
N THR A 13 18.37 12.59 -39.45
CA THR A 13 17.81 13.92 -39.35
C THR A 13 17.23 14.19 -37.96
N LEU A 14 17.80 15.19 -37.29
CA LEU A 14 17.20 15.93 -36.19
C LEU A 14 15.93 16.64 -36.68
N LEU A 15 14.76 16.03 -36.50
CA LEU A 15 13.49 16.78 -36.46
C LEU A 15 13.26 17.19 -35.01
N GLY A 16 13.95 18.26 -34.62
CA GLY A 16 13.63 19.04 -33.42
C GLY A 16 12.28 19.70 -33.62
N GLY A 17 11.21 18.99 -33.27
CA GLY A 17 9.91 19.57 -32.98
C GLY A 17 10.06 20.45 -31.76
N THR A 18 10.46 21.71 -31.96
CA THR A 18 10.31 22.77 -30.98
C THR A 18 8.82 22.96 -30.77
N ALA A 19 8.25 22.19 -29.84
CA ALA A 19 6.97 22.51 -29.24
C ALA A 19 7.09 23.98 -28.82
N CYS A 20 6.29 24.84 -29.45
CA CYS A 20 6.17 26.23 -29.04
C CYS A 20 5.78 26.22 -27.57
N ALA A 21 6.76 26.38 -26.68
CA ALA A 21 6.55 26.71 -25.29
C ALA A 21 5.90 28.09 -25.31
N ARG A 22 4.57 28.11 -25.42
CA ARG A 22 3.81 29.30 -25.10
C ARG A 22 4.09 29.55 -23.63
N ASP A 23 4.85 30.59 -23.34
CA ASP A 23 5.02 31.15 -22.01
C ASP A 23 3.66 31.67 -21.54
N PHE A 24 2.78 30.76 -21.14
CA PHE A 24 1.64 31.09 -20.31
C PHE A 24 2.19 31.30 -18.91
N SER A 25 2.51 32.56 -18.59
CA SER A 25 2.80 32.96 -17.22
C SER A 25 1.66 32.46 -16.33
N ALA A 26 1.98 31.70 -15.28
CA ALA A 26 1.01 31.18 -14.35
C ALA A 26 0.11 32.32 -13.81
N PRO A 27 -1.21 32.10 -13.64
CA PRO A 27 -2.09 33.10 -13.05
C PRO A 27 -1.56 33.58 -11.69
N PRO A 28 -1.68 34.88 -11.37
CA PRO A 28 -1.25 35.39 -10.07
C PRO A 28 -1.97 34.64 -8.94
N GLY A 29 -1.21 34.21 -7.94
CA GLY A 29 -1.74 33.47 -6.78
C GLY A 29 -1.73 31.95 -6.90
N LEU A 30 -1.60 31.36 -8.11
CA LEU A 30 -1.59 29.91 -8.28
C LEU A 30 -0.46 29.23 -7.49
N ALA A 31 0.76 29.78 -7.55
CA ALA A 31 1.90 29.24 -6.84
C ALA A 31 1.67 29.18 -5.31
N SER A 32 1.05 30.22 -4.74
CA SER A 32 0.72 30.27 -3.31
C SER A 32 -0.36 29.25 -2.93
N LEU A 33 -1.36 29.02 -3.80
CA LEU A 33 -2.36 27.99 -3.60
C LEU A 33 -1.76 26.58 -3.61
N LEU A 34 -0.86 26.30 -4.56
CA LEU A 34 -0.16 25.03 -4.65
C LEU A 34 0.75 24.79 -3.44
N GLU A 35 1.52 25.79 -3.02
CA GLU A 35 2.36 25.70 -1.83
C GLU A 35 1.53 25.41 -0.58
N ARG A 36 0.39 26.11 -0.41
CA ARG A 36 -0.53 25.86 0.69
C ARG A 36 -1.16 24.47 0.63
N ALA A 37 -1.53 23.99 -0.56
CA ALA A 37 -2.08 22.65 -0.74
C ALA A 37 -1.05 21.56 -0.41
N ASP A 38 0.17 21.70 -0.92
CA ASP A 38 1.28 20.78 -0.68
C ASP A 38 1.67 20.77 0.81
N ALA A 39 1.69 21.94 1.46
CA ALA A 39 1.94 22.06 2.90
C ALA A 39 0.85 21.41 3.76
N ALA A 40 -0.43 21.65 3.42
CA ALA A 40 -1.56 21.00 4.11
C ALA A 40 -1.53 19.48 3.94
N LEU A 41 -1.21 18.99 2.73
CA LEU A 41 -1.07 17.56 2.45
C LEU A 41 0.08 16.94 3.27
N ALA A 42 1.23 17.63 3.35
CA ALA A 42 2.38 17.20 4.14
C ALA A 42 2.08 17.20 5.65
N ALA A 43 1.22 18.10 6.13
CA ALA A 43 0.77 18.16 7.53
C ALA A 43 -0.33 17.15 7.87
N GLY A 44 -0.91 16.45 6.89
CA GLY A 44 -2.03 15.53 7.09
C GLY A 44 -3.40 16.21 7.12
N GLU A 45 -3.47 17.49 6.76
CA GLU A 45 -4.68 18.30 6.70
C GLU A 45 -5.41 18.07 5.37
N SER A 46 -5.84 16.83 5.14
CA SER A 46 -6.39 16.38 3.86
C SER A 46 -7.55 17.23 3.31
N LEU A 47 -8.46 17.73 4.17
CA LEU A 47 -9.54 18.62 3.76
C LEU A 47 -9.03 20.02 3.35
N GLY A 48 -8.04 20.55 4.08
CA GLY A 48 -7.40 21.83 3.73
C GLY A 48 -6.66 21.73 2.40
N ALA A 49 -5.94 20.63 2.17
CA ALA A 49 -5.28 20.34 0.90
C ALA A 49 -6.28 20.25 -0.26
N GLN A 50 -7.39 19.52 -0.10
CA GLN A 50 -8.44 19.41 -1.13
C GLN A 50 -9.02 20.78 -1.49
N ALA A 51 -9.39 21.59 -0.49
CA ALA A 51 -9.93 22.93 -0.73
C ALA A 51 -8.93 23.85 -1.45
N ALA A 52 -7.63 23.75 -1.12
CA ALA A 52 -6.59 24.52 -1.78
C ALA A 52 -6.35 24.07 -3.23
N TYR A 53 -6.35 22.75 -3.52
CA TYR A 53 -6.27 22.25 -4.90
C TYR A 53 -7.52 22.59 -5.73
N GLU A 54 -8.71 22.57 -5.15
CA GLU A 54 -9.95 23.00 -5.84
C GLU A 54 -9.89 24.49 -6.22
N GLN A 55 -9.40 25.35 -5.32
CA GLN A 55 -9.16 26.76 -5.64
C GLN A 55 -8.10 26.92 -6.73
N ALA A 56 -7.03 26.12 -6.71
CA ALA A 56 -6.00 26.14 -7.75
C ALA A 56 -6.58 25.70 -9.11
N ALA A 57 -7.43 24.65 -9.13
CA ALA A 57 -8.10 24.15 -10.32
C ALA A 57 -9.02 25.21 -10.96
N ALA A 58 -9.63 26.06 -10.14
CA ALA A 58 -10.43 27.19 -10.62
C ALA A 58 -9.60 28.30 -11.31
N LEU A 59 -8.30 28.41 -10.98
CA LEU A 59 -7.37 29.33 -11.67
C LEU A 59 -6.74 28.69 -12.92
N GLN A 60 -6.37 27.41 -12.82
CA GLN A 60 -5.75 26.66 -13.90
C GLN A 60 -6.10 25.18 -13.79
N HIS A 61 -6.60 24.59 -14.87
CA HIS A 61 -6.80 23.15 -14.98
C HIS A 61 -5.51 22.48 -15.49
N ALA A 62 -4.82 21.75 -14.62
CA ALA A 62 -3.53 21.09 -14.91
C ALA A 62 -3.40 19.77 -14.15
N ALA A 63 -2.72 18.77 -14.72
CA ALA A 63 -2.72 17.42 -14.13
C ALA A 63 -2.06 17.37 -12.75
N ARG A 64 -1.03 18.18 -12.49
CA ARG A 64 -0.41 18.29 -11.14
C ARG A 64 -1.43 18.63 -10.05
N ILE A 65 -2.39 19.52 -10.33
CA ILE A 65 -3.42 19.92 -9.37
C ILE A 65 -4.34 18.73 -9.07
N GLU A 66 -4.79 18.03 -10.11
CA GLU A 66 -5.68 16.88 -9.96
C GLU A 66 -4.99 15.71 -9.25
N VAL A 67 -3.73 15.45 -9.59
CA VAL A 67 -2.87 14.46 -8.92
C VAL A 67 -2.73 14.79 -7.43
N GLY A 68 -2.48 16.06 -7.09
CA GLY A 68 -2.44 16.53 -5.71
C GLY A 68 -3.77 16.31 -4.97
N TRP A 69 -4.88 16.64 -5.63
CA TRP A 69 -6.22 16.43 -5.08
C TRP A 69 -6.54 14.94 -4.84
N VAL A 70 -6.17 14.05 -5.77
CA VAL A 70 -6.31 12.59 -5.62
C VAL A 70 -5.51 12.10 -4.41
N ARG A 71 -4.27 12.57 -4.22
CA ARG A 71 -3.45 12.23 -3.04
C ARG A 71 -4.10 12.70 -1.75
N ALA A 72 -4.64 13.91 -1.72
CA ALA A 72 -5.37 14.43 -0.57
C ALA A 72 -6.63 13.60 -0.25
N ARG A 73 -7.34 13.08 -1.26
CA ARG A 73 -8.46 12.14 -1.06
C ARG A 73 -8.01 10.79 -0.53
N MET A 74 -6.90 10.25 -1.03
CA MET A 74 -6.33 9.01 -0.49
C MET A 74 -5.91 9.16 0.98
N GLN A 75 -5.31 10.29 1.35
CA GLN A 75 -4.94 10.59 2.73
C GLN A 75 -6.17 10.79 3.64
N ALA A 76 -7.28 11.31 3.10
CA ALA A 76 -8.57 11.33 3.78
C ALA A 76 -9.23 9.93 3.86
N GLY A 77 -8.64 8.92 3.20
CA GLY A 77 -9.13 7.56 3.12
C GLY A 77 -10.42 7.43 2.31
N GLY A 78 -10.56 8.22 1.23
CA GLY A 78 -11.66 8.15 0.25
C GLY A 78 -11.18 7.52 -1.05
N TYR A 79 -10.97 6.20 -1.05
CA TYR A 79 -10.39 5.46 -2.17
C TYR A 79 -11.28 5.49 -3.41
N ARG A 80 -12.59 5.25 -3.26
CA ARG A 80 -13.52 5.22 -4.42
C ARG A 80 -13.48 6.52 -5.20
N GLN A 81 -13.51 7.65 -4.48
CA GLN A 81 -13.42 8.98 -5.07
C GLN A 81 -12.04 9.21 -5.71
N ALA A 82 -10.97 8.87 -5.00
CA ALA A 82 -9.61 9.02 -5.52
C ALA A 82 -9.40 8.26 -6.84
N VAL A 83 -9.86 7.02 -6.96
CA VAL A 83 -9.77 6.23 -8.21
C VAL A 83 -10.55 6.88 -9.34
N ALA A 84 -11.77 7.36 -9.08
CA ALA A 84 -12.60 8.00 -10.11
C ALA A 84 -11.94 9.28 -10.64
N PHE A 85 -11.38 10.11 -9.76
CA PHE A 85 -10.66 11.32 -10.18
C PHE A 85 -9.30 11.02 -10.80
N ALA A 86 -8.59 9.97 -10.37
CA ALA A 86 -7.37 9.53 -11.05
C ALA A 86 -7.66 9.06 -12.49
N ALA A 87 -8.78 8.37 -12.70
CA ALA A 87 -9.23 7.99 -14.04
C ALA A 87 -9.55 9.23 -14.90
N HIS A 88 -10.18 10.25 -14.31
CA HIS A 88 -10.41 11.54 -14.97
C HIS A 88 -9.09 12.19 -15.38
N ALA A 89 -8.15 12.38 -14.43
CA ALA A 89 -6.85 13.00 -14.70
C ALA A 89 -6.06 12.26 -15.79
N ALA A 90 -6.05 10.93 -15.77
CA ALA A 90 -5.40 10.10 -16.78
C ALA A 90 -6.02 10.22 -18.19
N GLY A 91 -7.30 10.59 -18.27
CA GLY A 91 -8.05 10.78 -19.50
C GLY A 91 -8.04 12.22 -20.02
N ALA A 92 -8.12 13.21 -19.13
CA ALA A 92 -8.16 14.64 -19.43
C ALA A 92 -6.78 15.19 -19.81
N HIS A 93 -5.70 14.62 -19.25
CA HIS A 93 -4.32 15.02 -19.49
C HIS A 93 -3.50 13.88 -20.11
N PRO A 94 -3.85 13.40 -21.32
CA PRO A 94 -3.20 12.25 -21.95
C PRO A 94 -1.72 12.45 -22.26
N GLU A 95 -1.27 13.71 -22.34
CA GLU A 95 0.11 14.14 -22.54
C GLU A 95 0.96 14.12 -21.26
N GLU A 96 0.35 13.99 -20.08
CA GLU A 96 1.04 13.96 -18.80
C GLU A 96 1.07 12.55 -18.20
N ALA A 97 2.27 12.06 -17.86
CA ALA A 97 2.46 10.71 -17.34
C ALA A 97 1.86 10.50 -15.93
N HIS A 98 1.87 11.55 -15.10
CA HIS A 98 1.54 11.47 -13.67
C HIS A 98 0.13 10.95 -13.41
N GLY A 99 -0.87 11.43 -14.16
CA GLY A 99 -2.26 11.00 -14.01
C GLY A 99 -2.43 9.51 -14.31
N ALA A 100 -1.87 9.04 -15.43
CA ALA A 100 -1.92 7.62 -15.80
C ALA A 100 -1.15 6.73 -14.81
N LEU A 101 0.02 7.17 -14.34
CA LEU A 101 0.82 6.44 -13.36
C LEU A 101 0.10 6.31 -12.02
N LEU A 102 -0.45 7.41 -11.49
CA LEU A 102 -1.21 7.39 -10.24
C LEU A 102 -2.47 6.51 -10.37
N TYR A 103 -3.22 6.64 -11.47
CA TYR A 103 -4.41 5.82 -11.70
C TYR A 103 -4.08 4.33 -11.74
N ALA A 104 -3.04 3.95 -12.50
CA ALA A 104 -2.58 2.57 -12.54
C ALA A 104 -2.14 2.06 -11.16
N HIS A 105 -1.47 2.90 -10.36
CA HIS A 105 -1.06 2.54 -9.01
C HIS A 105 -2.27 2.28 -8.09
N LEU A 106 -3.29 3.15 -8.12
CA LEU A 106 -4.50 2.97 -7.31
C LEU A 106 -5.33 1.76 -7.74
N LEU A 107 -5.39 1.47 -9.05
CA LEU A 107 -6.01 0.23 -9.56
C LEU A 107 -5.27 -1.00 -9.04
N ASN A 108 -3.94 -1.01 -9.11
CA ASN A 108 -3.13 -2.13 -8.62
C ASN A 108 -3.28 -2.31 -7.10
N ALA A 109 -3.27 -1.22 -6.34
CA ALA A 109 -3.46 -1.24 -4.89
C ALA A 109 -4.83 -1.81 -4.49
N GLY A 110 -5.89 -1.55 -5.27
CA GLY A 110 -7.22 -2.14 -5.08
C GLY A 110 -7.44 -3.51 -5.73
N GLY A 111 -6.37 -4.20 -6.15
CA GLY A 111 -6.44 -5.57 -6.69
C GLY A 111 -6.82 -5.67 -8.17
N GLN A 112 -6.88 -4.55 -8.90
CA GLN A 112 -7.21 -4.49 -10.34
C GLN A 112 -5.94 -4.48 -11.20
N THR A 113 -5.02 -5.42 -10.96
CA THR A 113 -3.68 -5.45 -11.58
C THR A 113 -3.70 -5.49 -13.11
N GLN A 114 -4.60 -6.26 -13.73
CA GLN A 114 -4.70 -6.29 -15.20
C GLN A 114 -5.15 -4.94 -15.78
N ALA A 115 -6.10 -4.26 -15.13
CA ALA A 115 -6.53 -2.93 -15.54
C ALA A 115 -5.40 -1.91 -15.38
N ALA A 116 -4.65 -1.98 -14.28
CA ALA A 116 -3.46 -1.15 -14.06
C ALA A 116 -2.41 -1.31 -15.17
N HIS A 117 -2.08 -2.56 -15.55
CA HIS A 117 -1.17 -2.83 -16.66
C HIS A 117 -1.71 -2.28 -18.00
N SER A 118 -3.01 -2.39 -18.24
CA SER A 118 -3.64 -1.86 -19.45
C SER A 118 -3.54 -0.33 -19.53
N VAL A 119 -3.76 0.36 -18.40
CA VAL A 119 -3.59 1.83 -18.32
C VAL A 119 -2.15 2.23 -18.63
N LEU A 120 -1.16 1.55 -18.04
CA LEU A 120 0.25 1.87 -18.33
C LEU A 120 0.68 1.52 -19.75
N SER A 121 0.19 0.42 -20.34
CA SER A 121 0.50 0.07 -21.74
C SER A 121 0.04 1.19 -22.67
N ARG A 122 -1.22 1.62 -22.54
CA ARG A 122 -1.78 2.71 -23.35
C ARG A 122 -1.05 4.04 -23.09
N ALA A 123 -0.65 4.31 -21.85
CA ALA A 123 0.14 5.50 -21.55
C ALA A 123 1.51 5.46 -22.25
N ARG A 124 2.22 4.32 -22.24
CA ARG A 124 3.51 4.14 -22.91
C ARG A 124 3.41 4.25 -24.43
N GLU A 125 2.32 3.78 -25.01
CA GLU A 125 2.03 3.93 -26.44
C GLU A 125 1.85 5.41 -26.83
N ARG A 126 1.21 6.21 -25.97
CA ARG A 126 1.02 7.66 -26.19
C ARG A 126 2.27 8.49 -25.93
N LEU A 127 3.06 8.10 -24.92
CA LEU A 127 4.25 8.81 -24.44
C LEU A 127 5.48 7.90 -24.51
N PRO A 128 5.95 7.55 -25.73
CA PRO A 128 7.08 6.64 -25.90
C PRO A 128 8.36 7.25 -25.31
N GLY A 129 9.06 6.49 -24.48
CA GLY A 129 10.32 6.91 -23.85
C GLY A 129 10.17 7.71 -22.56
N GLU A 130 8.95 8.02 -22.13
CA GLU A 130 8.69 8.72 -20.87
C GLU A 130 9.22 7.91 -19.66
N PRO A 131 10.24 8.40 -18.93
CA PRO A 131 10.91 7.64 -17.87
C PRO A 131 9.97 7.22 -16.74
N LEU A 132 9.00 8.07 -16.39
CA LEU A 132 8.03 7.79 -15.34
C LEU A 132 7.19 6.55 -15.64
N LEU A 133 6.89 6.29 -16.90
CA LEU A 133 6.11 5.14 -17.32
C LEU A 133 6.95 3.87 -17.44
N GLN A 134 8.29 3.94 -17.40
CA GLN A 134 9.15 2.75 -17.47
C GLN A 134 9.25 2.01 -16.13
N ALA A 135 8.85 2.64 -15.02
CA ALA A 135 8.78 1.98 -13.73
C ALA A 135 7.87 0.74 -13.82
N PRO A 136 8.33 -0.45 -13.39
CA PRO A 136 7.48 -1.62 -13.37
C PRO A 136 6.35 -1.40 -12.35
N LEU A 137 5.11 -1.72 -12.74
CA LEU A 137 4.08 -2.07 -11.76
C LEU A 137 4.56 -3.35 -11.12
N SER A 138 5.14 -3.21 -9.94
CA SER A 138 5.40 -4.36 -9.11
C SER A 138 4.05 -4.87 -8.63
N SER A 139 3.90 -6.19 -8.57
CA SER A 139 2.88 -6.77 -7.71
C SER A 139 3.04 -6.25 -6.27
N CYS A 140 4.22 -5.75 -5.90
CA CYS A 140 4.53 -5.09 -4.64
C CYS A 140 4.65 -3.56 -4.72
N PRO A 141 3.68 -2.76 -4.27
CA PRO A 141 3.92 -1.34 -4.08
C PRO A 141 4.96 -1.05 -2.98
N SER A 142 5.19 -1.97 -2.04
CA SER A 142 6.12 -1.79 -0.90
C SER A 142 7.61 -1.91 -1.25
N HIS A 143 7.98 -2.50 -2.40
CA HIS A 143 9.37 -2.94 -2.59
C HIS A 143 10.22 -2.19 -3.63
N ARG A 144 9.67 -1.32 -4.49
CA ARG A 144 10.51 -0.67 -5.51
C ARG A 144 10.18 0.79 -5.77
N SER A 145 11.26 1.55 -5.75
CA SER A 145 11.47 2.99 -5.95
C SER A 145 11.04 3.55 -7.33
N GLY A 146 9.99 3.00 -7.94
CA GLY A 146 9.52 3.42 -9.24
C GLY A 146 8.44 4.50 -9.20
N VAL A 147 7.71 4.62 -8.10
CA VAL A 147 6.72 5.70 -7.91
C VAL A 147 7.50 6.94 -7.47
N PRO A 148 7.45 8.05 -8.24
CA PRO A 148 8.04 9.32 -7.85
C PRO A 148 7.64 9.70 -6.44
N ASP A 149 8.55 10.30 -5.68
CA ASP A 149 8.28 10.71 -4.29
C ASP A 149 7.05 11.65 -4.21
N GLU A 150 6.76 12.41 -5.27
CA GLU A 150 5.57 13.26 -5.38
C GLU A 150 4.25 12.50 -5.50
N LEU A 151 4.27 11.21 -5.86
CA LEU A 151 3.09 10.34 -5.93
C LEU A 151 2.98 9.43 -4.70
N GLN A 152 3.98 9.43 -3.82
CA GLN A 152 3.97 8.64 -2.60
C GLN A 152 3.05 9.27 -1.54
N LEU A 153 2.56 8.41 -0.65
CA LEU A 153 1.86 8.80 0.56
C LEU A 153 2.83 9.56 1.48
N PRO A 154 2.51 10.77 1.96
CA PRO A 154 3.35 11.44 2.95
C PRO A 154 3.45 10.63 4.26
N SER A 155 4.62 10.66 4.88
CA SER A 155 4.78 10.12 6.24
C SER A 155 4.26 11.14 7.25
N LEU A 156 3.23 10.76 8.02
CA LEU A 156 2.65 11.55 9.08
C LEU A 156 2.97 10.94 10.44
N GLY A 157 2.92 11.76 11.50
CA GLY A 157 3.12 11.31 12.88
C GLY A 157 4.60 11.23 13.26
N GLU A 158 4.96 10.20 14.02
CA GLU A 158 6.31 10.08 14.57
C GLU A 158 7.35 9.85 13.45
N PRO A 159 8.46 10.62 13.43
CA PRO A 159 9.53 10.39 12.47
C PRO A 159 10.20 9.05 12.74
N LEU A 160 10.37 8.26 11.69
CA LEU A 160 11.04 6.97 11.79
C LEU A 160 12.57 7.16 11.85
N PRO A 161 13.26 6.45 12.76
CA PRO A 161 14.71 6.28 12.68
C PRO A 161 15.16 5.78 11.29
N PRO A 162 16.35 6.18 10.81
CA PRO A 162 16.89 5.64 9.58
C PRO A 162 17.20 4.14 9.72
N GLY A 163 17.16 3.41 8.60
CA GLY A 163 17.51 1.99 8.54
C GLY A 163 16.43 1.01 9.02
N LEU A 164 15.20 1.49 9.27
CA LEU A 164 14.06 0.62 9.58
C LEU A 164 13.53 -0.10 8.33
N VAL A 165 12.94 -1.27 8.54
CA VAL A 165 12.35 -2.15 7.53
C VAL A 165 10.86 -2.37 7.80
N VAL A 166 10.10 -2.68 6.76
CA VAL A 166 8.75 -3.24 6.91
C VAL A 166 8.88 -4.73 7.12
N ALA A 167 8.42 -5.25 8.25
CA ALA A 167 8.43 -6.69 8.55
C ALA A 167 7.23 -7.42 7.95
N GLY A 168 6.16 -6.70 7.63
CA GLY A 168 4.91 -7.19 7.06
C GLY A 168 3.76 -6.30 7.53
N SER A 169 2.65 -6.91 7.92
CA SER A 169 1.42 -6.21 8.29
C SER A 169 0.98 -6.43 9.74
N ALA A 170 0.11 -5.54 10.19
CA ALA A 170 -0.67 -5.68 11.42
C ALA A 170 -2.12 -5.21 11.17
N LEU A 171 -3.00 -5.49 12.14
CA LEU A 171 -4.40 -5.05 12.13
C LEU A 171 -4.66 -4.11 13.30
N LEU A 172 -5.07 -2.87 13.04
CA LEU A 172 -5.58 -1.94 14.04
C LEU A 172 -6.91 -2.45 14.59
N LEU A 173 -7.06 -2.46 15.91
CA LEU A 173 -8.31 -2.77 16.59
C LEU A 173 -9.19 -1.51 16.72
N ASP A 174 -10.47 -1.71 17.04
CA ASP A 174 -11.49 -0.65 17.00
C ASP A 174 -11.28 0.50 17.98
N ASP A 175 -10.53 0.26 19.05
CA ASP A 175 -10.16 1.30 20.01
C ASP A 175 -9.13 2.29 19.45
N GLY A 176 -8.51 1.98 18.30
CA GLY A 176 -7.44 2.75 17.68
C GLY A 176 -6.14 2.77 18.50
N GLN A 177 -6.11 2.13 19.67
CA GLN A 177 -4.99 2.11 20.61
C GLN A 177 -4.21 0.81 20.56
N HIS A 178 -4.78 -0.24 19.99
CA HIS A 178 -4.16 -1.54 19.92
C HIS A 178 -4.07 -2.07 18.49
N ALA A 179 -3.03 -2.87 18.24
CA ALA A 179 -2.86 -3.59 16.99
C ALA A 179 -2.63 -5.08 17.26
N LEU A 180 -3.21 -5.94 16.42
CA LEU A 180 -3.02 -7.37 16.42
C LEU A 180 -1.96 -7.75 15.37
N VAL A 181 -1.00 -8.59 15.77
CA VAL A 181 0.06 -9.11 14.90
C VAL A 181 0.24 -10.62 15.09
N PRO A 182 0.75 -11.33 14.08
CA PRO A 182 1.29 -12.68 14.29
C PRO A 182 2.43 -12.65 15.30
N LEU A 183 2.43 -13.58 16.24
CA LEU A 183 3.40 -13.63 17.34
C LEU A 183 4.84 -13.71 16.82
N ALA A 184 5.07 -14.39 15.69
CA ALA A 184 6.40 -14.53 15.09
C ALA A 184 7.01 -13.21 14.57
N MET A 185 6.21 -12.14 14.44
CA MET A 185 6.66 -10.84 13.93
C MET A 185 7.06 -9.86 15.04
N ALA A 186 6.62 -10.11 16.27
CA ALA A 186 6.85 -9.24 17.41
C ALA A 186 7.82 -9.88 18.42
N ASP A 187 8.72 -9.05 18.94
CA ASP A 187 9.64 -9.41 20.01
C ASP A 187 9.53 -8.34 21.10
N GLU A 188 9.56 -8.76 22.38
CA GLU A 188 9.38 -7.87 23.54
C GLU A 188 10.49 -6.81 23.63
N GLN A 189 11.68 -7.15 23.14
CA GLN A 189 12.87 -6.30 23.25
C GLN A 189 13.08 -5.39 22.05
N THR A 190 12.34 -5.61 20.96
CA THR A 190 12.54 -4.88 19.72
C THR A 190 11.56 -3.70 19.67
N PRO A 191 12.03 -2.45 19.55
CA PRO A 191 11.16 -1.31 19.28
C PRO A 191 10.35 -1.53 18.01
N LEU A 192 9.04 -1.31 18.09
CA LEU A 192 8.12 -1.45 16.97
C LEU A 192 7.48 -0.10 16.64
N TRP A 193 7.19 0.08 15.37
CA TRP A 193 6.33 1.16 14.89
C TRP A 193 5.26 0.55 13.99
N VAL A 194 4.12 1.21 13.91
CA VAL A 194 3.07 0.89 12.94
C VAL A 194 2.74 2.11 12.11
N ARG A 195 2.35 1.91 10.85
CA ARG A 195 1.84 2.98 9.99
C ARG A 195 0.59 2.54 9.26
N ASN A 196 -0.49 3.31 9.30
CA ASN A 196 -1.70 2.97 8.52
C ASN A 196 -1.60 3.42 7.05
N GLY A 197 -2.58 3.03 6.24
CA GLY A 197 -2.70 3.44 4.82
C GLY A 197 -3.01 4.92 4.60
N LEU A 198 -3.14 5.72 5.66
CA LEU A 198 -3.24 7.19 5.59
C LEU A 198 -1.89 7.88 5.87
N GLY A 199 -0.84 7.11 6.17
CA GLY A 199 0.51 7.59 6.38
C GLY A 199 0.85 7.90 7.84
N ARG A 200 -0.11 7.77 8.77
CA ARG A 200 0.09 8.07 10.19
C ARG A 200 0.89 6.97 10.88
N THR A 201 2.00 7.36 11.48
CA THR A 201 2.99 6.48 12.13
C THR A 201 2.92 6.64 13.64
N GLN A 202 2.97 5.52 14.37
CA GLN A 202 3.05 5.50 15.84
C GLN A 202 4.05 4.46 16.32
N ALA A 203 4.83 4.80 17.36
CA ALA A 203 5.51 3.79 18.17
C ALA A 203 4.51 2.82 18.80
N ALA A 204 4.95 1.58 18.95
CA ALA A 204 4.17 0.48 19.49
C ALA A 204 5.03 -0.41 20.39
N ARG A 205 4.41 -1.02 21.39
CA ARG A 205 5.04 -2.01 22.27
C ARG A 205 4.13 -3.20 22.46
N MET A 206 4.69 -4.41 22.54
CA MET A 206 3.90 -5.60 22.83
C MET A 206 3.41 -5.56 24.29
N VAL A 207 2.11 -5.81 24.48
CA VAL A 207 1.46 -5.80 25.81
C VAL A 207 0.81 -7.12 26.18
N SER A 208 0.51 -7.96 25.21
CA SER A 208 -0.06 -9.29 25.45
C SER A 208 0.35 -10.27 24.36
N ARG A 209 0.39 -11.55 24.73
CA ARG A 209 0.75 -12.67 23.86
C ARG A 209 -0.30 -13.75 24.02
N ASP A 210 -0.80 -14.26 22.90
CA ASP A 210 -1.61 -15.46 22.85
C ASP A 210 -0.87 -16.52 22.03
N VAL A 211 -0.15 -17.39 22.73
CA VAL A 211 0.63 -18.47 22.12
C VAL A 211 -0.28 -19.47 21.41
N ALA A 212 -1.48 -19.72 21.94
CA ALA A 212 -2.42 -20.66 21.37
C ALA A 212 -3.03 -20.13 20.05
N ALA A 213 -3.31 -18.84 19.99
CA ALA A 213 -3.76 -18.18 18.76
C ALA A 213 -2.60 -17.83 17.80
N GLY A 214 -1.34 -17.89 18.25
CA GLY A 214 -0.18 -17.48 17.47
C GLY A 214 -0.15 -15.98 17.19
N THR A 215 -0.72 -15.17 18.10
CA THR A 215 -0.85 -13.72 17.94
C THR A 215 -0.28 -12.96 19.14
N ALA A 216 0.00 -11.68 18.94
CA ALA A 216 0.33 -10.72 19.99
C ALA A 216 -0.47 -9.43 19.80
N VAL A 217 -0.67 -8.71 20.90
CA VAL A 217 -1.29 -7.39 20.91
C VAL A 217 -0.22 -6.35 21.19
N LEU A 218 -0.17 -5.33 20.35
CA LEU A 218 0.65 -4.14 20.52
C LEU A 218 -0.21 -3.01 21.08
N ALA A 219 0.28 -2.27 22.06
CA ALA A 219 -0.27 -0.98 22.44
C ALA A 219 0.47 0.14 21.71
N LEU A 220 -0.28 1.07 21.15
CA LEU A 220 0.23 2.24 20.43
C LEU A 220 0.50 3.39 21.41
N ALA A 221 1.53 4.19 21.12
CA ALA A 221 1.88 5.36 21.94
C ALA A 221 0.78 6.44 21.93
N ALA A 222 0.07 6.55 20.81
CA ALA A 222 -1.11 7.38 20.65
C ALA A 222 -2.11 6.69 19.71
N PRO A 223 -3.42 6.96 19.85
CA PRO A 223 -4.43 6.33 19.02
C PRO A 223 -4.29 6.74 17.54
N LEU A 224 -4.68 5.83 16.65
CA LEU A 224 -4.87 6.08 15.22
C LEU A 224 -6.36 6.19 14.89
N ASP A 225 -6.68 6.96 13.84
CA ASP A 225 -8.06 7.12 13.36
C ASP A 225 -8.66 5.77 12.92
N THR A 226 -9.83 5.40 13.43
CA THR A 226 -10.58 4.19 13.04
C THR A 226 -11.78 4.55 12.13
N PRO A 227 -12.02 3.82 11.01
CA PRO A 227 -13.02 4.20 10.01
C PRO A 227 -14.44 3.73 10.33
N ALA A 228 -14.56 2.65 11.11
CA ALA A 228 -15.81 1.94 11.40
C ALA A 228 -15.50 0.79 12.37
N THR A 229 -16.55 0.26 13.00
CA THR A 229 -16.48 -0.96 13.81
C THR A 229 -16.02 -2.15 12.95
N LEU A 230 -14.80 -2.62 13.20
CA LEU A 230 -14.29 -3.91 12.79
C LEU A 230 -15.18 -4.98 13.39
N SER A 231 -15.60 -5.93 12.56
CA SER A 231 -16.37 -7.06 13.05
C SER A 231 -15.76 -8.34 12.55
N ARG A 232 -15.98 -9.41 13.31
CA ARG A 232 -15.50 -10.74 13.02
C ARG A 232 -16.65 -11.61 12.51
N ALA A 233 -16.36 -12.51 11.58
CA ALA A 233 -17.32 -13.53 11.17
C ALA A 233 -17.67 -14.44 12.38
N PRO A 234 -18.94 -14.84 12.56
CA PRO A 234 -19.37 -15.65 13.70
C PRO A 234 -18.94 -17.11 13.58
N ARG A 235 -18.50 -17.54 12.39
CA ARG A 235 -18.09 -18.90 12.05
C ARG A 235 -16.83 -18.86 11.22
N GLU A 236 -16.07 -19.95 11.26
CA GLU A 236 -14.97 -20.12 10.30
C GLU A 236 -15.53 -20.19 8.88
N ALA A 237 -14.85 -19.53 7.95
CA ALA A 237 -15.17 -19.60 6.53
C ALA A 237 -14.91 -21.01 6.00
N PHE A 238 -15.70 -21.47 5.04
CA PHE A 238 -15.54 -22.80 4.44
C PHE A 238 -14.45 -22.79 3.35
N PRO A 239 -13.89 -23.95 2.94
CA PRO A 239 -12.99 -24.04 1.79
C PRO A 239 -13.65 -23.54 0.51
N GLY A 240 -12.96 -22.68 -0.25
CA GLY A 240 -13.54 -22.06 -1.43
C GLY A 240 -14.44 -20.85 -1.15
N SER A 241 -14.56 -20.38 0.11
CA SER A 241 -15.20 -19.07 0.37
C SER A 241 -14.41 -17.94 -0.27
N PRO A 242 -15.06 -16.94 -0.89
CA PRO A 242 -14.38 -15.73 -1.36
C PRO A 242 -13.85 -14.94 -0.16
N ALA A 243 -12.63 -14.43 -0.30
CA ALA A 243 -11.97 -13.65 0.74
C ALA A 243 -11.01 -12.61 0.14
N PHE A 244 -10.70 -11.60 0.94
CA PHE A 244 -9.88 -10.46 0.59
C PHE A 244 -8.76 -10.29 1.60
N VAL A 245 -7.53 -10.13 1.13
CA VAL A 245 -6.37 -9.80 1.95
C VAL A 245 -6.01 -8.35 1.68
N THR A 246 -5.85 -7.52 2.70
CA THR A 246 -5.40 -6.14 2.53
C THR A 246 -4.20 -5.85 3.42
N GLY A 247 -3.01 -5.72 2.84
CA GLY A 247 -1.82 -5.53 3.64
C GLY A 247 -0.59 -5.11 2.87
N TYR A 248 0.54 -5.21 3.54
CA TYR A 248 1.85 -4.78 3.12
C TYR A 248 2.80 -5.98 3.11
N ALA A 249 3.57 -6.09 2.04
CA ALA A 249 4.68 -7.02 2.00
C ALA A 249 5.85 -6.47 2.83
N ALA A 250 6.71 -7.39 3.31
CA ALA A 250 7.98 -7.01 3.90
C ALA A 250 8.80 -6.18 2.91
N SER A 251 9.59 -5.23 3.41
CA SER A 251 10.41 -4.34 2.59
C SER A 251 11.67 -3.92 3.32
N ALA A 252 12.79 -3.84 2.59
CA ALA A 252 14.07 -3.36 3.10
C ALA A 252 14.06 -1.88 3.49
N HIS A 253 12.99 -1.14 3.16
CA HIS A 253 12.83 0.26 3.49
C HIS A 253 11.45 0.53 4.06
N ALA A 254 11.40 1.23 5.20
CA ALA A 254 10.15 1.66 5.83
C ALA A 254 9.46 2.86 5.13
N LYS A 255 9.42 2.87 3.80
CA LYS A 255 8.72 3.92 3.03
C LYS A 255 7.20 3.81 3.23
N PRO A 256 6.48 4.95 3.32
CA PRO A 256 5.02 4.94 3.32
C PRO A 256 4.49 4.30 2.04
N ALA A 257 3.43 3.49 2.18
CA ALA A 257 2.75 2.87 1.05
C ALA A 257 1.25 2.74 1.37
N TRP A 258 0.44 2.57 0.34
CA TRP A 258 -0.92 2.06 0.50
C TRP A 258 -0.90 0.53 0.61
N PRO A 259 -1.80 -0.08 1.41
CA PRO A 259 -1.92 -1.52 1.45
C PRO A 259 -2.36 -2.03 0.08
N GLN A 260 -2.00 -3.26 -0.24
CA GLN A 260 -2.47 -3.94 -1.43
C GLN A 260 -3.62 -4.87 -1.10
N LEU A 261 -4.63 -4.86 -1.95
CA LEU A 261 -5.73 -5.80 -1.94
C LEU A 261 -5.43 -6.99 -2.85
N CYS A 262 -5.56 -8.20 -2.30
CA CYS A 262 -5.60 -9.44 -3.06
C CYS A 262 -6.96 -10.12 -2.83
N ALA A 263 -7.65 -10.48 -3.89
CA ALA A 263 -8.89 -11.26 -3.84
C ALA A 263 -8.62 -12.71 -4.23
N GLY A 264 -9.34 -13.65 -3.62
CA GLY A 264 -9.25 -15.06 -3.98
C GLY A 264 -10.21 -15.92 -3.19
N PHE A 265 -9.87 -17.21 -3.08
CA PHE A 265 -10.68 -18.20 -2.37
C PHE A 265 -9.85 -18.88 -1.30
N LEU A 266 -10.47 -19.18 -0.16
CA LEU A 266 -9.76 -19.81 0.95
C LEU A 266 -9.40 -21.27 0.66
N GLY A 267 -8.20 -21.68 1.05
CA GLY A 267 -7.73 -23.05 0.90
C GLY A 267 -8.49 -24.08 1.76
N THR A 268 -8.33 -25.36 1.42
CA THR A 268 -8.87 -26.49 2.20
C THR A 268 -7.97 -26.76 3.41
N PRO A 269 -8.52 -26.88 4.64
CA PRO A 269 -7.74 -27.26 5.81
C PRO A 269 -7.14 -28.66 5.60
N PRO A 270 -5.92 -28.90 6.09
CA PRO A 270 -5.29 -30.20 5.95
C PRO A 270 -6.01 -31.25 6.84
N PRO A 271 -5.99 -32.54 6.45
CA PRO A 271 -6.74 -33.59 7.15
C PRO A 271 -6.23 -33.88 8.57
N ASP A 272 -4.98 -33.50 8.86
CA ASP A 272 -4.33 -33.66 10.17
C ASP A 272 -4.65 -32.52 11.15
N GLY A 273 -5.49 -31.55 10.77
CA GLY A 273 -5.82 -30.39 11.59
C GLY A 273 -4.69 -29.37 11.70
N GLY A 274 -3.67 -29.46 10.85
CA GLY A 274 -2.61 -28.45 10.73
C GLY A 274 -3.12 -27.06 10.28
N PRO A 275 -2.22 -26.07 10.19
CA PRO A 275 -2.57 -24.72 9.78
C PRO A 275 -3.25 -24.70 8.41
N ARG A 276 -4.40 -24.03 8.32
CA ARG A 276 -5.14 -23.91 7.07
C ARG A 276 -4.31 -23.11 6.04
N PRO A 277 -4.10 -23.59 4.81
CA PRO A 277 -3.53 -22.80 3.73
C PRO A 277 -4.44 -21.62 3.41
N LEU A 278 -3.85 -20.46 3.13
CA LEU A 278 -4.62 -19.26 2.79
C LEU A 278 -5.41 -19.43 1.49
N GLY A 279 -4.82 -20.01 0.45
CA GLY A 279 -5.46 -20.23 -0.86
C GLY A 279 -5.57 -18.99 -1.76
N ILE A 280 -5.15 -17.82 -1.25
CA ILE A 280 -5.12 -16.55 -1.98
C ILE A 280 -3.67 -16.26 -2.40
N ALA A 281 -3.47 -15.92 -3.67
CA ALA A 281 -2.19 -15.45 -4.14
C ALA A 281 -1.85 -14.10 -3.49
N ILE A 282 -0.86 -14.13 -2.61
CA ILE A 282 -0.34 -12.95 -1.93
C ILE A 282 1.16 -12.88 -2.15
N GLU A 283 1.70 -11.69 -1.99
CA GLU A 283 3.12 -11.52 -2.06
C GLU A 283 3.83 -12.09 -0.83
N ALA A 284 5.02 -12.63 -1.04
CA ALA A 284 5.94 -13.01 0.02
C ALA A 284 6.16 -11.85 1.01
N GLY A 285 6.15 -12.16 2.30
CA GLY A 285 6.32 -11.15 3.34
C GLY A 285 5.05 -10.41 3.74
N SER A 286 3.88 -10.72 3.16
CA SER A 286 2.58 -10.14 3.58
C SER A 286 2.01 -10.75 4.88
N VAL A 287 2.88 -11.29 5.74
CA VAL A 287 2.50 -11.92 7.01
C VAL A 287 1.84 -10.86 7.90
N GLY A 288 0.77 -11.25 8.58
CA GLY A 288 -0.03 -10.39 9.46
C GLY A 288 -1.10 -9.55 8.76
N ALA A 289 -1.24 -9.65 7.43
CA ALA A 289 -2.26 -8.91 6.71
C ALA A 289 -3.66 -9.40 7.12
N PRO A 290 -4.62 -8.51 7.41
CA PRO A 290 -5.99 -8.93 7.68
C PRO A 290 -6.63 -9.60 6.47
N VAL A 291 -7.42 -10.64 6.78
CA VAL A 291 -8.20 -11.40 5.82
C VAL A 291 -9.68 -11.18 6.15
N PHE A 292 -10.42 -10.69 5.16
CA PHE A 292 -11.83 -10.37 5.24
C PHE A 292 -12.67 -11.31 4.38
N ASP A 293 -13.92 -11.57 4.78
CA ASP A 293 -14.90 -12.23 3.93
C ASP A 293 -15.60 -11.25 2.97
N SER A 294 -16.56 -11.75 2.18
CA SER A 294 -17.33 -10.95 1.22
C SER A 294 -18.17 -9.83 1.87
N ALA A 295 -18.47 -9.91 3.17
CA ALA A 295 -19.19 -8.88 3.91
C ALA A 295 -18.25 -7.89 4.61
N GLY A 296 -16.94 -8.00 4.38
CA GLY A 296 -15.92 -7.16 5.02
C GLY A 296 -15.72 -7.47 6.50
N ARG A 297 -16.06 -8.67 6.96
CA ARG A 297 -15.81 -9.13 8.34
C ARG A 297 -14.46 -9.84 8.40
N LEU A 298 -13.72 -9.61 9.48
CA LEU A 298 -12.46 -10.29 9.74
C LEU A 298 -12.70 -11.79 9.93
N ILE A 299 -11.94 -12.61 9.19
CA ILE A 299 -11.90 -14.07 9.35
C ILE A 299 -10.53 -14.55 9.85
N GLY A 300 -9.48 -13.75 9.71
CA GLY A 300 -8.15 -14.10 10.20
C GLY A 300 -7.07 -13.10 9.81
N LEU A 301 -5.83 -13.48 10.10
CA LEU A 301 -4.61 -12.82 9.61
C LEU A 301 -3.84 -13.79 8.71
N VAL A 302 -3.07 -13.26 7.78
CA VAL A 302 -2.07 -14.05 7.06
C VAL A 302 -1.03 -14.54 8.06
N GLY A 303 -0.88 -15.86 8.18
CA GLY A 303 0.11 -16.53 9.01
C GLY A 303 1.45 -16.72 8.32
N PRO A 304 2.41 -17.38 9.00
CA PRO A 304 3.68 -17.76 8.40
C PRO A 304 3.47 -18.75 7.24
N ILE A 305 4.52 -18.93 6.45
CA ILE A 305 4.57 -19.94 5.40
C ILE A 305 4.56 -21.33 6.05
N GLY A 306 3.58 -22.16 5.70
CA GLY A 306 3.45 -23.53 6.18
C GLY A 306 4.42 -24.50 5.50
N PRO A 307 4.40 -25.79 5.89
CA PRO A 307 5.31 -26.81 5.34
C PRO A 307 5.21 -26.99 3.83
N THR A 308 4.05 -26.68 3.24
CA THR A 308 3.78 -26.73 1.80
C THR A 308 4.34 -25.54 1.03
N GLY A 309 5.04 -24.61 1.68
CA GLY A 309 5.53 -23.38 1.04
C GLY A 309 4.43 -22.34 0.78
N THR A 310 3.22 -22.54 1.31
CA THR A 310 2.10 -21.61 1.15
C THR A 310 1.82 -20.83 2.43
N PRO A 311 1.43 -19.55 2.34
CA PRO A 311 0.95 -18.80 3.49
C PRO A 311 -0.25 -19.49 4.16
N THR A 312 -0.33 -19.40 5.47
CA THR A 312 -1.42 -19.98 6.27
C THR A 312 -2.42 -18.92 6.70
N LEU A 313 -3.60 -19.33 7.18
CA LEU A 313 -4.60 -18.46 7.80
C LEU A 313 -4.55 -18.64 9.32
N LEU A 314 -4.21 -17.58 10.05
CA LEU A 314 -4.39 -17.51 11.50
C LEU A 314 -5.84 -17.10 11.79
N SER A 315 -6.64 -18.05 12.27
CA SER A 315 -8.08 -17.85 12.48
C SER A 315 -8.36 -16.75 13.51
N ALA A 316 -9.24 -15.80 13.16
CA ALA A 316 -9.67 -14.74 14.08
C ALA A 316 -10.62 -15.26 15.18
N ARG A 317 -11.05 -16.52 15.14
CA ARG A 317 -12.04 -17.10 16.08
C ARG A 317 -11.66 -16.99 17.56
N ASN A 318 -10.37 -16.88 17.86
CA ASN A 318 -9.87 -16.76 19.22
C ASN A 318 -9.64 -15.30 19.65
N VAL A 319 -9.75 -14.35 18.71
CA VAL A 319 -9.60 -12.91 18.99
C VAL A 319 -10.92 -12.38 19.56
N THR A 320 -11.02 -12.35 20.89
CA THR A 320 -12.26 -11.95 21.61
C THR A 320 -12.47 -10.44 21.70
N SER A 321 -11.45 -9.64 21.40
CA SER A 321 -11.53 -8.17 21.42
C SER A 321 -12.32 -7.56 20.26
N ILE A 322 -12.72 -8.37 19.27
CA ILE A 322 -13.44 -7.90 18.07
C ILE A 322 -14.89 -8.43 18.12
N PRO A 323 -15.91 -7.57 18.03
CA PRO A 323 -17.30 -8.00 18.08
C PRO A 323 -17.66 -8.89 16.89
N THR A 324 -18.51 -9.89 17.10
CA THR A 324 -19.05 -10.72 16.01
C THR A 324 -20.20 -10.01 15.30
N SER A 325 -20.27 -10.12 13.97
CA SER A 325 -21.38 -9.59 13.18
C SER A 325 -22.05 -10.69 12.36
N ASN A 326 -23.38 -10.79 12.48
CA ASN A 326 -24.19 -11.69 11.66
C ASN A 326 -24.57 -11.07 10.31
N ASP A 327 -24.19 -9.82 10.02
CA ASP A 327 -24.43 -9.22 8.70
C ASP A 327 -23.62 -9.95 7.62
N THR A 328 -24.31 -10.56 6.67
CA THR A 328 -23.73 -11.29 5.54
C THR A 328 -23.88 -10.54 4.23
N SER A 329 -24.36 -9.28 4.26
CA SER A 329 -24.56 -8.49 3.06
C SER A 329 -23.22 -8.28 2.36
N PRO A 330 -23.05 -8.71 1.09
CA PRO A 330 -21.80 -8.51 0.38
C PRO A 330 -21.47 -7.02 0.29
N ARG A 331 -20.21 -6.67 0.55
CA ARG A 331 -19.71 -5.31 0.39
C ARG A 331 -18.98 -5.16 -0.94
N PRO A 332 -19.12 -4.01 -1.61
CA PRO A 332 -18.25 -3.65 -2.71
C PRO A 332 -16.77 -3.72 -2.33
N LEU A 333 -15.93 -4.16 -3.26
CA LEU A 333 -14.51 -4.38 -3.01
C LEU A 333 -13.76 -3.10 -2.61
N ASP A 334 -14.13 -1.99 -3.23
CA ASP A 334 -13.58 -0.67 -2.94
C ASP A 334 -13.95 -0.19 -1.53
N GLU A 335 -15.12 -0.56 -1.01
CA GLU A 335 -15.51 -0.29 0.37
C GLU A 335 -14.68 -1.12 1.36
N VAL A 336 -14.43 -2.41 1.06
CA VAL A 336 -13.53 -3.26 1.86
C VAL A 336 -12.12 -2.65 1.90
N TYR A 337 -11.64 -2.18 0.76
CA TYR A 337 -10.34 -1.52 0.66
C TYR A 337 -10.29 -0.19 1.41
N GLU A 338 -11.29 0.65 1.26
CA GLU A 338 -11.37 1.97 1.90
C GLU A 338 -11.37 1.87 3.44
N ARG A 339 -12.07 0.87 3.99
CA ARG A 339 -12.01 0.53 5.41
C ARG A 339 -10.61 0.04 5.80
N SER A 340 -10.03 -0.81 4.96
CA SER A 340 -8.68 -1.35 5.18
C SER A 340 -7.58 -0.29 5.19
N LEU A 341 -7.75 0.86 4.52
CA LEU A 341 -6.77 1.95 4.56
C LEU A 341 -6.45 2.43 5.98
N ARG A 342 -7.36 2.26 6.94
CA ARG A 342 -7.13 2.67 8.32
C ARG A 342 -6.83 1.49 9.24
N SER A 343 -7.38 0.31 8.96
CA SER A 343 -7.19 -0.87 9.80
C SER A 343 -5.96 -1.69 9.46
N SER A 344 -5.53 -1.72 8.19
CA SER A 344 -4.29 -2.40 7.81
C SER A 344 -3.09 -1.51 8.11
N LEU A 345 -2.12 -2.06 8.81
CA LEU A 345 -0.93 -1.35 9.26
C LEU A 345 0.35 -1.96 8.66
N GLN A 346 1.29 -1.13 8.24
CA GLN A 346 2.69 -1.52 8.03
C GLN A 346 3.31 -1.78 9.40
N LEU A 347 3.80 -3.00 9.65
CA LEU A 347 4.59 -3.28 10.84
C LEU A 347 6.06 -2.97 10.55
N ILE A 348 6.64 -2.04 11.31
CA ILE A 348 7.96 -1.47 11.06
C ILE A 348 8.85 -1.77 12.26
N ARG A 349 10.09 -2.20 11.99
CA ARG A 349 11.09 -2.50 13.04
C ARG A 349 12.51 -2.32 12.52
N ARG A 350 13.48 -2.43 13.43
CA ARG A 350 14.88 -2.59 13.03
C ARG A 350 15.06 -3.94 12.33
N PRO A 351 15.94 -4.03 11.31
CA PRO A 351 16.35 -5.32 10.77
C PRO A 351 16.81 -6.21 11.93
N LEU A 352 16.34 -7.46 11.96
CA LEU A 352 16.96 -8.44 12.83
C LEU A 352 18.42 -8.51 12.40
N ALA A 353 19.35 -8.26 13.34
CA ALA A 353 20.75 -8.52 13.09
C ALA A 353 20.79 -9.93 12.51
N MET A 354 21.27 -10.08 11.26
CA MET A 354 21.55 -11.41 10.75
C MET A 354 22.45 -12.00 11.82
N ARG A 355 21.95 -13.02 12.55
CA ARG A 355 22.82 -13.84 13.35
C ARG A 355 23.75 -14.40 12.31
N THR A 356 24.92 -13.78 12.15
CA THR A 356 26.03 -14.38 11.45
C THR A 356 26.10 -15.73 12.13
N ASN A 357 25.74 -16.78 11.40
CA ASN A 357 25.96 -18.13 11.84
C ASN A 357 27.47 -18.19 12.03
N GLU A 358 27.92 -17.85 13.24
CA GLU A 358 29.28 -18.08 13.68
C GLU A 358 29.45 -19.56 13.41
N THR A 359 30.26 -19.81 12.38
CA THR A 359 30.63 -21.12 11.92
C THR A 359 30.96 -21.92 13.17
N GLN A 360 30.04 -22.78 13.60
CA GLN A 360 30.34 -23.79 14.59
C GLN A 360 31.45 -24.60 13.96
N ALA A 361 32.69 -24.30 14.37
CA ALA A 361 33.84 -25.06 13.96
C ALA A 361 33.51 -26.53 14.26
N PRO A 362 33.67 -27.44 13.29
CA PRO A 362 33.33 -28.83 13.51
C PRO A 362 34.07 -29.33 14.76
N PRO A 363 33.42 -30.10 15.64
CA PRO A 363 34.09 -30.71 16.78
C PRO A 363 35.27 -31.55 16.27
N ARG A 364 36.43 -31.36 16.89
CA ARG A 364 37.68 -32.09 16.57
C ARG A 364 37.61 -33.55 16.97
#